data_AF-A0A2S7R0W1-F1
#
_entry.id   AF-A0A2S7R0W1-F1
#
_cell.length_a   1.000
_cell.length_b   1.000
_cell.length_c   1.000
_cell.angle_alpha   90.00
_cell.angle_beta   90.00
_cell.angle_gamma   90.00
#
_symmetry.space_group_name_H-M   'P 1'
#
loop_
_entity.id
_entity.type
_entity.pdbx_description
1 polymer ?
#
loop_
_entity_poly.entity_id
_entity_poly.type
_entity_poly.pdbx_seq_one_letter_code
_entity_poly.pdbx_strand_id
1 'polypeptide(L)'
;MAPGNGEYHPKDSIKAALNGLMITGSAGLLISSIQNTLTKRNVGALAVFTRTGSTALIFAAMGGTYEFTKNASANLREKDDSYNEAIGGFLAGSVLGLRFGTTPAVLGFGALTGVVLSAFSYTGGTLAGFRQDHTLDEFERKEFLRKNRRVPIEQTVAELGEGRAMATRAPISPFNAAVGSTSDLKERYYRWFQQEVTLVQEQISQLQNFSTGGERLDAVEYCLASITTLSKAVASATDFIPAYDQRAYSQAIKALSENLEEARSKIAPKARFRFKNTNKNGSGISINDAVELAVQKRLDADAKLSVASSTESSMATTPANLMTPSVDESAVDVVGDLPSFPKNYNKEMSSASGPVRKPSFSQANSINITGHTGLHIILPSSASRATSSGAVTKLDRCILDMSVPTINGAPFAGLALKNIKQSLILAGHVDGPAHITGVENSIIVVASRQVRMHECKNVDIYLHCASRPIIEDCSNIRFAPAPESHTIPGNSVQNQWDQVDDFKWLKAEHSPNWSVLPEEERLSDSIWTSVVPGGPGVGLDDILKKVGI
;
A
#
# COMPACT_ATOMS: atom_id res chain seq x y z
N MET A 1 -7.94 -7.90 16.52
CA MET A 1 -7.81 -8.78 17.70
C MET A 1 -9.17 -9.43 17.87
N ALA A 2 -9.27 -10.74 17.69
CA ALA A 2 -10.54 -11.44 17.85
C ALA A 2 -11.11 -11.15 19.26
N PRO A 3 -12.44 -10.95 19.42
CA PRO A 3 -13.03 -10.95 20.75
C PRO A 3 -12.63 -12.27 21.41
N GLY A 4 -12.08 -12.18 22.62
CA GLY A 4 -11.47 -13.31 23.31
C GLY A 4 -12.41 -14.51 23.39
N ASN A 5 -11.81 -15.69 23.55
CA ASN A 5 -12.48 -16.96 23.87
C ASN A 5 -13.22 -16.90 25.23
N GLY A 6 -14.09 -15.91 25.42
CA GLY A 6 -15.06 -15.83 26.49
C GLY A 6 -16.31 -16.58 26.05
N GLU A 7 -16.80 -17.45 26.91
CA GLU A 7 -18.10 -18.08 26.77
C GLU A 7 -19.17 -16.99 26.56
N TYR A 8 -20.02 -17.14 25.53
CA TYR A 8 -21.06 -16.16 25.24
C TYR A 8 -22.11 -16.16 26.35
N HIS A 9 -22.39 -14.99 26.90
CA HIS A 9 -23.46 -14.82 27.88
C HIS A 9 -24.69 -14.17 27.23
N PRO A 10 -25.87 -14.83 27.29
CA PRO A 10 -27.11 -14.26 26.78
C PRO A 10 -27.42 -12.89 27.40
N LYS A 11 -27.82 -11.96 26.55
CA LYS A 11 -28.14 -10.57 26.93
C LYS A 11 -29.64 -10.35 26.93
N ASP A 12 -30.14 -9.60 27.91
CA ASP A 12 -31.55 -9.19 27.94
C ASP A 12 -31.78 -8.05 26.93
N SER A 13 -32.25 -8.42 25.73
CA SER A 13 -32.50 -7.48 24.64
C SER A 13 -33.63 -6.50 24.93
N ILE A 14 -34.62 -6.88 25.74
CA ILE A 14 -35.77 -6.03 26.09
C ILE A 14 -35.30 -4.95 27.06
N LYS A 15 -34.59 -5.35 28.12
CA LYS A 15 -34.04 -4.40 29.09
C LYS A 15 -33.05 -3.44 28.43
N ALA A 16 -32.18 -3.94 27.56
CA ALA A 16 -31.25 -3.10 26.81
C ALA A 16 -31.97 -2.12 25.87
N ALA A 17 -33.02 -2.57 25.17
CA ALA A 17 -33.85 -1.70 24.33
C ALA A 17 -34.54 -0.59 25.12
N LEU A 18 -35.10 -0.91 26.30
CA LEU A 18 -35.72 0.07 27.18
C LEU A 18 -34.70 1.10 27.68
N ASN A 19 -33.50 0.68 28.06
CA ASN A 19 -32.42 1.59 28.45
C ASN A 19 -31.98 2.48 27.28
N GLY A 20 -31.77 1.90 26.10
CA GLY A 20 -31.42 2.63 24.88
C GLY A 20 -32.47 3.69 24.54
N LEU A 21 -33.75 3.30 24.55
CA LEU A 21 -34.89 4.19 24.31
C LEU A 21 -34.93 5.35 25.32
N MET A 22 -34.74 5.06 26.61
CA MET A 22 -34.76 6.09 27.66
C MET A 22 -33.60 7.09 27.51
N ILE A 23 -32.39 6.59 27.27
CA ILE A 23 -31.19 7.42 27.13
C ILE A 23 -31.31 8.29 25.87
N THR A 24 -31.54 7.71 24.71
CA THR A 24 -31.62 8.48 23.47
C THR A 24 -32.87 9.33 23.40
N GLY A 25 -34.00 8.88 23.96
CA GLY A 25 -35.22 9.67 24.07
C GLY A 25 -35.03 10.90 24.94
N SER A 26 -34.32 10.80 26.07
CA SER A 26 -33.99 11.96 26.91
C SER A 26 -33.09 12.97 26.18
N ALA A 27 -32.07 12.49 25.44
CA ALA A 27 -31.24 13.33 24.59
C ALA A 27 -32.07 13.99 23.46
N GLY A 28 -33.00 13.25 22.87
CA GLY A 28 -33.91 13.75 21.84
C GLY A 28 -34.87 14.83 22.37
N LEU A 29 -35.36 14.70 23.61
CA LEU A 29 -36.15 15.73 24.29
C LEU A 29 -35.32 17.00 24.54
N LEU A 30 -34.06 16.85 24.95
CA LEU A 30 -33.15 17.98 25.11
C LEU A 30 -32.93 18.70 23.77
N ILE A 31 -32.65 17.96 22.69
CA ILE A 31 -32.51 18.55 21.35
C ILE A 31 -33.82 19.20 20.90
N SER A 32 -34.97 18.58 21.15
CA SER A 32 -36.29 19.16 20.86
C SER A 32 -36.50 20.47 21.61
N SER A 33 -36.10 20.55 22.87
CA SER A 33 -36.18 21.77 23.67
C SER A 33 -35.29 22.89 23.10
N ILE A 34 -34.05 22.56 22.69
CA ILE A 34 -33.16 23.52 22.02
C ILE A 34 -33.78 24.00 20.71
N GLN A 35 -34.28 23.08 19.88
CA GLN A 35 -34.97 23.42 18.63
C GLN A 35 -36.14 24.36 18.87
N ASN A 36 -36.92 24.14 19.94
CA ASN A 36 -38.02 25.02 20.33
C ASN A 36 -37.54 26.43 20.69
N THR A 37 -36.46 26.54 21.49
CA THR A 37 -35.88 27.84 21.88
C THR A 37 -35.28 28.63 20.71
N LEU A 38 -34.81 27.94 19.66
CA LEU A 38 -34.24 28.57 18.47
C LEU A 38 -35.28 28.99 17.42
N THR A 39 -36.58 28.74 17.67
CA THR A 39 -37.62 29.15 16.73
C THR A 39 -37.83 30.66 16.74
N LYS A 40 -37.91 31.26 15.56
CA LYS A 40 -38.13 32.72 15.39
C LYS A 40 -39.54 33.20 15.73
N ARG A 41 -40.43 32.33 16.19
CA ARG A 41 -41.85 32.64 16.48
C ARG A 41 -42.09 32.40 17.97
N ASN A 42 -43.01 33.15 18.56
CA ASN A 42 -43.45 32.90 19.94
C ASN A 42 -44.18 31.55 20.00
N VAL A 43 -43.48 30.53 20.48
CA VAL A 43 -44.01 29.19 20.71
C VAL A 43 -43.97 28.90 22.21
N GLY A 44 -45.08 28.40 22.74
CA GLY A 44 -45.17 28.02 24.15
C GLY A 44 -44.38 26.73 24.46
N ALA A 45 -44.22 26.40 25.74
CA ALA A 45 -43.49 25.22 26.19
C ALA A 45 -44.04 23.89 25.62
N LEU A 46 -45.35 23.82 25.38
CA LEU A 46 -45.99 22.64 24.76
C LEU A 46 -45.51 22.34 23.34
N ALA A 47 -44.92 23.31 22.64
CA ALA A 47 -44.39 23.12 21.28
C ALA A 47 -43.21 22.12 21.23
N VAL A 48 -42.54 21.86 22.36
CA VAL A 48 -41.50 20.82 22.48
C VAL A 48 -42.06 19.42 22.18
N PHE A 49 -43.32 19.18 22.53
CA PHE A 49 -43.98 17.89 22.32
C PHE A 49 -44.83 17.87 21.04
N THR A 50 -45.49 18.99 20.72
CA THR A 50 -46.43 19.02 19.59
C THR A 50 -45.77 19.36 18.25
N ARG A 51 -44.69 20.14 18.24
CA ARG A 51 -44.06 20.64 17.01
C ARG A 51 -42.68 20.04 16.76
N THR A 52 -41.81 20.02 17.76
CA THR A 52 -40.46 19.44 17.66
C THR A 52 -40.39 18.02 18.25
N GLY A 53 -41.52 17.48 18.74
CA GLY A 53 -41.60 16.18 19.41
C GLY A 53 -41.23 14.99 18.51
N SER A 54 -41.32 15.13 17.18
CA SER A 54 -40.85 14.11 16.24
C SER A 54 -39.36 13.83 16.38
N THR A 55 -38.55 14.83 16.76
CA THR A 55 -37.13 14.64 17.04
C THR A 55 -36.92 13.72 18.24
N ALA A 56 -37.66 13.93 19.34
CA ALA A 56 -37.56 13.08 20.52
C ALA A 56 -37.98 11.63 20.22
N LEU A 57 -39.06 11.45 19.46
CA LEU A 57 -39.54 10.13 19.04
C LEU A 57 -38.51 9.41 18.16
N ILE A 58 -37.91 10.09 17.18
CA ILE A 58 -36.92 9.49 16.28
C ILE A 58 -35.70 9.04 17.07
N PHE A 59 -35.17 9.86 17.99
CA PHE A 59 -34.02 9.48 18.80
C PHE A 59 -34.34 8.29 19.71
N ALA A 60 -35.50 8.29 20.36
CA ALA A 60 -35.97 7.17 21.19
C ALA A 60 -36.08 5.88 20.38
N ALA A 61 -36.69 5.95 19.19
CA ALA A 61 -36.85 4.82 18.29
C ALA A 61 -35.48 4.30 17.79
N MET A 62 -34.56 5.19 17.40
CA MET A 62 -33.21 4.81 16.97
C MET A 62 -32.45 4.06 18.07
N GLY A 63 -32.44 4.57 19.30
CA GLY A 63 -31.72 3.94 20.42
C GLY A 63 -32.32 2.61 20.85
N GLY A 64 -33.66 2.54 20.93
CA GLY A 64 -34.36 1.29 21.25
C GLY A 64 -34.15 0.22 20.18
N THR A 65 -34.29 0.57 18.90
CA THR A 65 -34.06 -0.36 17.78
C THR A 65 -32.60 -0.83 17.73
N TYR A 66 -31.64 0.08 17.90
CA TYR A 66 -30.22 -0.26 17.91
C TYR A 66 -29.89 -1.31 18.99
N GLU A 67 -30.21 -1.02 20.25
CA GLU A 67 -29.89 -1.91 21.38
C GLU A 67 -30.67 -3.23 21.31
N PHE A 68 -31.95 -3.19 20.92
CA PHE A 68 -32.73 -4.41 20.74
C PHE A 68 -32.10 -5.34 19.70
N THR A 69 -31.84 -4.81 18.51
CA THR A 69 -31.37 -5.59 17.37
C THR A 69 -29.94 -6.08 17.57
N LYS A 70 -29.06 -5.25 18.13
CA LYS A 70 -27.70 -5.66 18.48
C LYS A 70 -27.71 -6.84 19.45
N ASN A 71 -28.47 -6.77 20.53
CA ASN A 71 -28.48 -7.84 21.53
C ASN A 71 -29.30 -9.07 21.07
N ALA A 72 -30.36 -8.88 20.30
CA ALA A 72 -31.11 -9.99 19.70
C ALA A 72 -30.26 -10.77 18.67
N SER A 73 -29.50 -10.07 17.82
CA SER A 73 -28.59 -10.71 16.86
C SER A 73 -27.43 -11.41 17.55
N ALA A 74 -26.88 -10.83 18.62
CA ALA A 74 -25.88 -11.48 19.46
C ALA A 74 -26.41 -12.79 20.07
N ASN A 75 -27.64 -12.78 20.62
CA ASN A 75 -28.27 -13.95 21.22
C ASN A 75 -28.55 -15.05 20.18
N LEU A 76 -29.01 -14.68 18.99
CA LEU A 76 -29.30 -15.65 17.92
C LEU A 76 -28.03 -16.30 17.35
N ARG A 77 -26.90 -15.58 17.37
CA ARG A 77 -25.61 -16.05 16.82
C ARG A 77 -24.69 -16.61 17.89
N GLU A 78 -25.05 -16.46 19.16
CA GLU A 78 -24.26 -16.77 20.34
C GLU A 78 -22.81 -16.23 20.24
N LYS A 79 -22.68 -15.04 19.65
CA LYS A 79 -21.38 -14.40 19.35
C LYS A 79 -21.48 -12.90 19.53
N ASP A 80 -20.47 -12.32 20.16
CA ASP A 80 -20.29 -10.88 20.29
C ASP A 80 -19.22 -10.37 19.32
N ASP A 81 -19.67 -9.88 18.17
CA ASP A 81 -18.79 -9.33 17.13
C ASP A 81 -19.33 -8.02 16.52
N SER A 82 -18.54 -7.42 15.63
CA SER A 82 -18.92 -6.19 14.91
C SER A 82 -20.11 -6.36 13.97
N TYR A 83 -20.52 -7.59 13.66
CA TYR A 83 -21.65 -7.84 12.79
C TYR A 83 -22.99 -7.54 13.51
N ASN A 84 -23.05 -7.79 14.82
CA ASN A 84 -24.22 -7.37 15.63
C ASN A 84 -24.40 -5.86 15.62
N GLU A 85 -23.29 -5.12 15.65
CA GLU A 85 -23.27 -3.65 15.56
C GLU A 85 -23.67 -3.16 14.17
N ALA A 86 -23.29 -3.88 13.12
CA ALA A 86 -23.68 -3.59 11.75
C ALA A 86 -25.20 -3.70 11.56
N ILE A 87 -25.81 -4.79 12.04
CA ILE A 87 -27.26 -5.03 11.92
C ILE A 87 -28.03 -4.01 12.78
N GLY A 88 -27.61 -3.80 14.03
CA GLY A 88 -28.23 -2.80 14.91
C GLY A 88 -28.15 -1.40 14.32
N GLY A 89 -26.96 -1.01 13.83
CA GLY A 89 -26.72 0.26 13.16
C GLY A 89 -27.60 0.43 11.92
N PHE A 90 -27.69 -0.59 11.07
CA PHE A 90 -28.50 -0.56 9.85
C PHE A 90 -29.99 -0.30 10.14
N LEU A 91 -30.57 -1.01 11.11
CA LEU A 91 -31.98 -0.80 11.46
C LEU A 91 -32.21 0.55 12.13
N ALA A 92 -31.31 1.00 13.01
CA ALA A 92 -31.41 2.32 13.62
C ALA A 92 -31.26 3.47 12.60
N GLY A 93 -30.34 3.37 11.65
CA GLY A 93 -30.23 4.34 10.55
C GLY A 93 -31.41 4.33 9.60
N SER A 94 -32.02 3.16 9.37
CA SER A 94 -33.25 3.04 8.60
C SER A 94 -34.39 3.82 9.25
N VAL A 95 -34.50 3.78 10.59
CA VAL A 95 -35.48 4.57 11.36
C VAL A 95 -35.28 6.08 11.14
N LEU A 96 -34.03 6.55 11.10
CA LEU A 96 -33.73 7.96 10.76
C LEU A 96 -34.15 8.29 9.32
N GLY A 97 -33.89 7.37 8.39
CA GLY A 97 -34.25 7.50 6.98
C GLY A 97 -35.76 7.62 6.73
N LEU A 98 -36.60 7.01 7.58
CA LEU A 98 -38.06 7.11 7.48
C LEU A 98 -38.56 8.57 7.58
N ARG A 99 -37.82 9.45 8.25
CA ARG A 99 -38.14 10.90 8.32
C ARG A 99 -38.19 11.55 6.94
N PHE A 100 -37.41 11.05 5.98
CA PHE A 100 -37.31 11.59 4.63
C PHE A 100 -38.35 11.00 3.66
N GLY A 101 -39.07 9.94 4.06
CA GLY A 101 -40.20 9.40 3.30
C GLY A 101 -39.85 8.74 1.96
N THR A 102 -38.59 8.42 1.70
CA THR A 102 -38.16 7.76 0.45
C THR A 102 -37.40 6.47 0.73
N THR A 103 -37.62 5.45 -0.10
CA THR A 103 -36.95 4.15 0.06
C THR A 103 -35.42 4.25 -0.09
N PRO A 104 -34.83 5.10 -0.96
CA PRO A 104 -33.37 5.24 -1.02
C PRO A 104 -32.80 5.90 0.23
N ALA A 105 -33.53 6.82 0.87
CA ALA A 105 -33.08 7.42 2.13
C ALA A 105 -33.04 6.37 3.25
N VAL A 106 -34.06 5.52 3.38
CA VAL A 106 -34.09 4.44 4.38
C VAL A 106 -32.88 3.51 4.22
N LEU A 107 -32.65 3.01 3.00
CA LEU A 107 -31.52 2.12 2.72
C LEU A 107 -30.16 2.82 2.84
N GLY A 108 -30.06 4.08 2.39
CA GLY A 108 -28.83 4.87 2.42
C GLY A 108 -28.38 5.19 3.85
N PHE A 109 -29.29 5.71 4.69
CA PHE A 109 -28.99 5.98 6.10
C PHE A 109 -28.73 4.69 6.89
N GLY A 110 -29.46 3.61 6.60
CA GLY A 110 -29.18 2.29 7.17
C GLY A 110 -27.78 1.78 6.81
N ALA A 111 -27.43 1.75 5.52
CA ALA A 111 -26.12 1.28 5.08
C ALA A 111 -24.97 2.12 5.65
N LEU A 112 -25.11 3.45 5.64
CA LEU A 112 -24.10 4.37 6.17
C LEU A 112 -23.84 4.09 7.66
N THR A 113 -24.90 4.09 8.48
CA THR A 113 -24.76 3.89 9.92
C THR A 113 -24.28 2.49 10.28
N GLY A 114 -24.76 1.46 9.58
CA GLY A 114 -24.29 0.08 9.74
C GLY A 114 -22.80 -0.07 9.48
N VAL A 115 -22.28 0.52 8.40
CA VAL A 115 -20.83 0.49 8.09
C VAL A 115 -20.02 1.27 9.12
N VAL A 116 -20.46 2.49 9.48
CA VAL A 116 -19.73 3.33 10.44
C VAL A 116 -19.65 2.68 11.82
N LEU A 117 -20.76 2.13 12.34
CA LEU A 117 -20.77 1.49 13.66
C LEU A 117 -20.03 0.15 13.64
N SER A 118 -20.13 -0.62 12.55
CA SER A 118 -19.34 -1.84 12.38
C SER A 118 -17.84 -1.54 12.37
N ALA A 119 -17.41 -0.53 11.61
CA ALA A 119 -16.00 -0.11 11.57
C ALA A 119 -15.52 0.41 12.93
N PHE A 120 -16.36 1.19 13.64
CA PHE A 120 -16.06 1.68 14.97
C PHE A 120 -15.87 0.54 15.98
N SER A 121 -16.75 -0.47 15.96
CA SER A 121 -16.64 -1.64 16.83
C SER A 121 -15.43 -2.51 16.45
N TYR A 122 -15.22 -2.73 15.15
CA TYR A 122 -14.08 -3.49 14.63
C TYR A 122 -12.73 -2.89 15.02
N THR A 123 -12.65 -1.56 15.12
CA THR A 123 -11.45 -0.84 15.56
C THR A 123 -11.27 -0.77 17.08
N GLY A 124 -12.16 -1.40 17.86
CA GLY A 124 -12.05 -1.52 19.32
C GLY A 124 -13.04 -0.67 20.10
N GLY A 125 -14.02 -0.03 19.46
CA GLY A 125 -15.16 0.60 20.13
C GLY A 125 -14.82 1.76 21.07
N THR A 126 -13.63 2.36 20.94
CA THR A 126 -13.15 3.43 21.83
C THR A 126 -12.64 4.63 21.04
N LEU A 127 -13.08 5.83 21.43
CA LEU A 127 -12.60 7.10 20.85
C LEU A 127 -11.31 7.62 21.50
N ALA A 128 -10.96 7.11 22.69
CA ALA A 128 -9.80 7.54 23.46
C ALA A 128 -8.52 6.73 23.17
N GLY A 129 -8.57 5.81 22.21
CA GLY A 129 -7.50 4.85 21.93
C GLY A 129 -7.47 3.68 22.93
N PHE A 130 -6.65 2.68 22.60
CA PHE A 130 -6.47 1.52 23.45
C PHE A 130 -5.77 1.93 24.75
N ARG A 131 -6.44 1.75 25.88
CA ARG A 131 -5.83 1.93 27.21
C ARG A 131 -4.78 0.82 27.37
N GLN A 132 -3.53 1.20 27.56
CA GLN A 132 -2.45 0.24 27.78
C GLN A 132 -2.73 -0.49 29.09
N ASP A 133 -2.91 -1.80 29.01
CA ASP A 133 -3.07 -2.63 30.20
C ASP A 133 -1.70 -2.76 30.87
N HIS A 134 -1.48 -1.99 31.93
CA HIS A 134 -0.22 -2.01 32.69
C HIS A 134 -0.05 -3.28 33.54
N THR A 135 -1.02 -4.20 33.50
CA THR A 135 -0.97 -5.49 34.21
C THR A 135 -0.30 -6.61 33.40
N LEU A 136 -0.15 -6.43 32.08
CA LEU A 136 0.52 -7.39 31.21
C LEU A 136 2.03 -7.15 31.24
N ASP A 137 2.80 -8.22 31.49
CA ASP A 137 4.26 -8.15 31.48
C ASP A 137 4.75 -7.68 30.09
N GLU A 138 5.55 -6.61 30.08
CA GLU A 138 6.14 -6.10 28.85
C GLU A 138 6.96 -7.16 28.12
N PHE A 139 7.54 -8.10 28.87
CA PHE A 139 8.29 -9.21 28.32
C PHE A 139 7.38 -10.11 27.46
N GLU A 140 6.22 -10.50 27.97
CA GLU A 140 5.29 -11.40 27.29
C GLU A 140 4.66 -10.75 26.05
N ARG A 141 4.37 -9.44 26.11
CA ARG A 141 3.92 -8.65 24.94
C ARG A 141 5.01 -8.57 23.86
N LYS A 142 6.27 -8.31 24.25
CA LYS A 142 7.41 -8.25 23.33
C LYS A 142 7.73 -9.63 22.75
N GLU A 143 7.57 -10.70 23.53
CA GLU A 143 7.65 -12.08 23.04
C GLU A 143 6.55 -12.41 22.04
N PHE A 144 5.30 -12.03 22.29
CA PHE A 144 4.19 -12.21 21.35
C PHE A 144 4.46 -11.52 20.02
N LEU A 145 4.95 -10.27 20.05
CA LEU A 145 5.34 -9.53 18.84
C LEU A 145 6.54 -10.15 18.11
N ARG A 146 7.45 -10.83 18.83
CA ARG A 146 8.62 -11.54 18.26
C ARG A 146 8.23 -12.90 17.68
N LYS A 147 7.33 -13.65 18.32
CA LYS A 147 6.80 -14.94 17.85
C LYS A 147 6.04 -14.79 16.52
N ASN A 148 5.49 -13.61 16.24
CA ASN A 148 4.86 -13.28 14.96
C ASN A 148 5.81 -13.29 13.73
N ARG A 149 7.11 -13.57 13.92
CA ARG A 149 8.08 -13.74 12.81
C ARG A 149 8.23 -15.19 12.34
N ARG A 150 7.79 -16.18 13.14
CA ARG A 150 7.85 -17.62 12.80
C ARG A 150 6.61 -18.30 13.35
N VAL A 151 5.64 -18.57 12.47
CA VAL A 151 4.41 -19.29 12.81
C VAL A 151 4.60 -20.77 12.47
N PRO A 152 4.19 -21.72 13.34
CA PRO A 152 4.20 -23.15 13.02
C PRO A 152 3.43 -23.44 11.73
N ILE A 153 3.90 -24.41 10.95
CA ILE A 153 3.25 -24.75 9.68
C ILE A 153 1.86 -25.35 9.92
N GLU A 154 1.67 -26.07 11.02
CA GLU A 154 0.39 -26.64 11.45
C GLU A 154 -0.65 -25.54 11.71
N GLN A 155 -0.23 -24.44 12.35
CA GLN A 155 -1.09 -23.28 12.58
C GLN A 155 -1.43 -22.58 11.26
N THR A 156 -0.46 -22.47 10.37
CA THR A 156 -0.66 -21.87 9.03
C THR A 156 -1.65 -22.71 8.22
N VAL A 157 -1.53 -24.03 8.25
CA VAL A 157 -2.43 -24.97 7.58
C VAL A 157 -3.82 -24.95 8.20
N ALA A 158 -3.93 -24.87 9.54
CA ALA A 158 -5.22 -24.77 10.23
C ALA A 158 -5.95 -23.44 9.91
N GLU A 159 -5.23 -22.33 9.73
CA GLU A 159 -5.82 -21.02 9.43
C GLU A 159 -6.13 -20.81 7.94
N LEU A 160 -5.29 -21.28 7.01
CA LEU A 160 -5.41 -21.03 5.57
C LEU A 160 -6.00 -22.20 4.78
N GLY A 161 -6.06 -23.41 5.37
CA GLY A 161 -6.48 -24.62 4.69
C GLY A 161 -5.41 -25.21 3.76
N GLU A 162 -5.51 -26.51 3.48
CA GLU A 162 -4.50 -27.27 2.71
C GLU A 162 -4.52 -26.99 1.19
N GLY A 163 -5.58 -26.36 0.68
CA GLY A 163 -5.93 -26.34 -0.75
C GLY A 163 -5.29 -25.25 -1.63
N ARG A 164 -4.58 -24.26 -1.07
CA ARG A 164 -3.92 -23.20 -1.86
C ARG A 164 -2.42 -23.19 -1.63
N ALA A 165 -1.68 -23.99 -2.42
CA ALA A 165 -0.21 -24.00 -2.52
C ALA A 165 0.61 -24.17 -1.21
N MET A 166 -0.05 -24.46 -0.07
CA MET A 166 0.61 -24.80 1.20
C MET A 166 1.25 -26.19 1.16
N ALA A 167 0.68 -27.08 0.34
CA ALA A 167 1.32 -28.32 -0.09
C ALA A 167 2.21 -28.09 -1.32
N THR A 168 2.99 -27.00 -1.36
CA THR A 168 4.35 -27.22 -1.88
C THR A 168 5.02 -28.07 -0.81
N ARG A 169 4.82 -29.39 -0.90
CA ARG A 169 5.83 -30.36 -0.49
C ARG A 169 7.10 -29.69 -0.95
N ALA A 170 7.91 -29.19 -0.01
CA ALA A 170 9.21 -28.59 -0.32
C ALA A 170 9.78 -29.49 -1.41
N PRO A 171 10.26 -28.97 -2.56
CA PRO A 171 10.86 -29.85 -3.54
C PRO A 171 11.95 -30.58 -2.77
N ILE A 172 11.64 -31.81 -2.35
CA ILE A 172 12.61 -32.76 -1.90
C ILE A 172 13.30 -32.94 -3.23
N SER A 173 14.33 -32.14 -3.49
CA SER A 173 15.29 -32.47 -4.50
C SER A 173 15.76 -33.83 -4.02
N PRO A 174 15.34 -34.94 -4.65
CA PRO A 174 15.75 -36.27 -4.21
C PRO A 174 17.28 -36.42 -4.38
N PHE A 175 17.90 -35.44 -5.04
CA PHE A 175 19.28 -35.38 -5.45
C PHE A 175 20.02 -34.39 -4.57
N ASN A 176 20.23 -34.78 -3.31
CA ASN A 176 21.45 -34.36 -2.63
C ASN A 176 22.62 -34.91 -3.47
N ALA A 177 23.26 -34.05 -4.25
CA ALA A 177 24.37 -34.38 -5.15
C ALA A 177 25.63 -34.91 -4.44
N ALA A 178 25.55 -35.23 -3.15
CA ALA A 178 26.69 -35.60 -2.32
C ALA A 178 26.93 -37.12 -2.22
N VAL A 179 25.99 -37.99 -2.63
CA VAL A 179 26.15 -39.45 -2.43
C VAL A 179 25.51 -40.27 -3.57
N GLY A 180 26.35 -40.86 -4.44
CA GLY A 180 25.97 -41.93 -5.39
C GLY A 180 26.66 -41.84 -6.76
N SER A 181 26.84 -42.98 -7.44
CA SER A 181 27.32 -43.04 -8.82
C SER A 181 26.29 -42.48 -9.80
N THR A 182 26.74 -41.98 -10.96
CA THR A 182 25.86 -41.42 -12.00
C THR A 182 24.83 -42.43 -12.54
N SER A 183 25.11 -43.74 -12.45
CA SER A 183 24.16 -44.81 -12.77
C SER A 183 23.00 -44.91 -11.76
N ASP A 184 23.29 -44.78 -10.48
CA ASP A 184 22.32 -44.86 -9.38
C ASP A 184 21.41 -43.62 -9.33
N LEU A 185 21.91 -42.45 -9.75
CA LEU A 185 21.10 -41.24 -9.90
C LEU A 185 20.05 -41.38 -11.02
N LYS A 186 20.42 -41.98 -12.15
CA LYS A 186 19.50 -42.22 -13.28
C LYS A 186 18.38 -43.18 -12.92
N GLU A 187 18.71 -44.28 -12.24
CA GLU A 187 17.73 -45.28 -11.85
C GLU A 187 16.76 -44.74 -10.78
N ARG A 188 17.27 -43.95 -9.83
CA ARG A 188 16.42 -43.23 -8.86
C ARG A 188 15.52 -42.21 -9.54
N TYR A 189 16.04 -41.44 -10.49
CA TYR A 189 15.24 -40.47 -11.26
C TYR A 189 14.14 -41.17 -12.07
N TYR A 190 14.48 -42.27 -12.74
CA TYR A 190 13.51 -43.06 -13.50
C TYR A 190 12.38 -43.60 -12.60
N ARG A 191 12.72 -44.21 -11.45
CA ARG A 191 11.72 -44.74 -10.51
C ARG A 191 10.83 -43.64 -9.94
N TRP A 192 11.42 -42.50 -9.57
CA TRP A 192 10.65 -41.34 -9.10
C TRP A 192 9.71 -40.81 -10.19
N PHE A 193 10.21 -40.62 -11.41
CA PHE A 193 9.40 -40.14 -12.53
C PHE A 193 8.21 -41.07 -12.81
N GLN A 194 8.44 -42.38 -12.83
CA GLN A 194 7.37 -43.37 -13.00
C GLN A 194 6.34 -43.28 -11.87
N GLN A 195 6.77 -43.15 -10.62
CA GLN A 195 5.86 -42.99 -9.48
C GLN A 195 5.01 -41.71 -9.61
N GLU A 196 5.63 -40.58 -9.94
CA GLU A 196 4.93 -39.30 -10.07
C GLU A 196 3.93 -39.33 -11.23
N VAL A 197 4.28 -39.96 -12.36
CA VAL A 197 3.35 -40.19 -13.48
C VAL A 197 2.15 -41.04 -13.05
N THR A 198 2.37 -42.11 -12.28
CA THR A 198 1.26 -42.95 -11.79
C THR A 198 0.32 -42.21 -10.84
N LEU A 199 0.87 -41.36 -9.97
CA LEU A 199 0.07 -40.53 -9.05
C LEU A 199 -0.78 -39.51 -9.78
N VAL A 200 -0.21 -38.79 -10.76
CA VAL A 200 -0.97 -37.83 -11.58
C VAL A 200 -2.06 -38.54 -12.38
N GLN A 201 -1.79 -39.73 -12.93
CA GLN A 201 -2.79 -40.51 -13.64
C GLN A 201 -3.94 -40.98 -12.72
N GLU A 202 -3.63 -41.40 -11.49
CA GLU A 202 -4.63 -41.74 -10.47
C GLU A 202 -5.46 -40.51 -10.09
N GLN A 203 -4.85 -39.35 -9.89
CA GLN A 203 -5.56 -38.10 -9.60
C GLN A 203 -6.51 -37.71 -10.73
N ILE A 204 -6.08 -37.84 -11.99
CA ILE A 204 -6.94 -37.61 -13.17
C ILE A 204 -8.14 -38.57 -13.16
N SER A 205 -7.95 -39.83 -12.77
CA SER A 205 -9.05 -40.80 -12.65
C SER A 205 -10.06 -40.43 -11.54
N GLN A 206 -9.59 -39.83 -10.44
CA GLN A 206 -10.42 -39.44 -9.30
C GLN A 206 -11.25 -38.18 -9.58
N LEU A 207 -10.93 -37.40 -10.63
CA LEU A 207 -11.67 -36.20 -11.03
C LEU A 207 -13.17 -36.47 -11.29
N GLN A 208 -13.53 -37.69 -11.67
CA GLN A 208 -14.91 -38.10 -11.92
C GLN A 208 -15.73 -38.30 -10.63
N ASN A 209 -15.06 -38.49 -9.49
CA ASN A 209 -15.70 -38.81 -8.21
C ASN A 209 -16.12 -37.55 -7.41
N PHE A 210 -15.59 -36.37 -7.75
CA PHE A 210 -15.96 -35.11 -7.09
C PHE A 210 -17.33 -34.62 -7.56
N SER A 211 -18.27 -34.44 -6.63
CA SER A 211 -19.66 -34.06 -6.93
C SER A 211 -19.85 -32.54 -7.09
N THR A 212 -19.04 -31.73 -6.39
CA THR A 212 -19.14 -30.27 -6.34
C THR A 212 -18.34 -29.60 -7.46
N GLY A 213 -18.93 -28.59 -8.13
CA GLY A 213 -18.25 -27.87 -9.22
C GLY A 213 -16.99 -27.10 -8.79
N GLY A 214 -16.93 -26.62 -7.54
CA GLY A 214 -15.77 -25.92 -6.98
C GLY A 214 -14.60 -26.86 -6.71
N GLU A 215 -14.81 -27.89 -5.90
CA GLU A 215 -13.79 -28.91 -5.55
C GLU A 215 -13.18 -29.58 -6.79
N ARG A 216 -14.01 -29.77 -7.82
CA ARG A 216 -13.58 -30.32 -9.11
C ARG A 216 -12.66 -29.37 -9.88
N LEU A 217 -12.94 -28.06 -9.86
CA LEU A 217 -12.07 -27.07 -10.49
C LEU A 217 -10.71 -27.00 -9.77
N ASP A 218 -10.73 -27.04 -8.44
CA ASP A 218 -9.52 -27.06 -7.62
C ASP A 218 -8.68 -28.32 -7.89
N ALA A 219 -9.31 -29.49 -8.02
CA ALA A 219 -8.62 -30.73 -8.36
C ALA A 219 -8.01 -30.71 -9.78
N VAL A 220 -8.68 -30.07 -10.75
CA VAL A 220 -8.13 -29.88 -12.10
C VAL A 220 -6.91 -28.94 -12.07
N GLU A 221 -6.98 -27.85 -11.31
CA GLU A 221 -5.86 -26.92 -11.14
C GLU A 221 -4.66 -27.60 -10.46
N TYR A 222 -4.92 -28.47 -9.48
CA TYR A 222 -3.89 -29.28 -8.84
C TYR A 222 -3.18 -30.22 -9.83
N CYS A 223 -3.93 -30.94 -10.67
CA CYS A 223 -3.34 -31.81 -11.70
C CYS A 223 -2.47 -31.01 -12.71
N LEU A 224 -2.90 -29.81 -13.10
CA LEU A 224 -2.11 -28.92 -13.97
C LEU A 224 -0.82 -28.46 -13.28
N ALA A 225 -0.87 -28.12 -11.99
CA ALA A 225 0.31 -27.75 -11.20
C ALA A 225 1.30 -28.92 -11.08
N SER A 226 0.83 -30.15 -10.89
CA SER A 226 1.67 -31.34 -10.85
C SER A 226 2.37 -31.61 -12.19
N ILE A 227 1.67 -31.49 -13.32
CA ILE A 227 2.24 -31.67 -14.67
C ILE A 227 3.31 -30.59 -14.96
N THR A 228 3.07 -29.33 -14.58
CA THR A 228 4.05 -28.25 -14.77
C THR A 228 5.30 -28.46 -13.92
N THR A 229 5.15 -28.96 -12.69
CA THR A 229 6.27 -29.32 -11.81
C THR A 229 7.10 -30.46 -12.38
N LEU A 230 6.45 -31.51 -12.89
CA LEU A 230 7.10 -32.66 -13.51
C LEU A 230 7.86 -32.27 -14.80
N SER A 231 7.29 -31.36 -15.59
CA SER A 231 7.97 -30.75 -16.75
C SER A 231 9.22 -29.94 -16.35
N LYS A 232 9.12 -29.12 -15.30
CA LYS A 232 10.25 -28.33 -14.77
C LYS A 232 11.36 -29.22 -14.21
N ALA A 233 11.01 -30.33 -13.55
CA ALA A 233 11.97 -31.30 -13.04
C ALA A 233 12.77 -31.96 -14.18
N VAL A 234 12.10 -32.37 -15.26
CA VAL A 234 12.77 -32.92 -16.46
C VAL A 234 13.69 -31.88 -17.12
N ALA A 235 13.28 -30.62 -17.18
CA ALA A 235 14.10 -29.53 -17.71
C ALA A 235 15.34 -29.25 -16.85
N SER A 236 15.25 -29.39 -15.52
CA SER A 236 16.40 -29.24 -14.62
C SER A 236 17.35 -30.44 -14.60
N ALA A 237 16.90 -31.59 -15.11
CA ALA A 237 17.63 -32.85 -15.08
C ALA A 237 18.27 -33.22 -16.43
N THR A 238 18.24 -32.31 -17.41
CA THR A 238 18.76 -32.53 -18.77
C THR A 238 20.24 -32.88 -18.80
N ASP A 239 21.01 -32.42 -17.80
CA ASP A 239 22.47 -32.57 -17.76
C ASP A 239 22.93 -34.00 -17.48
N PHE A 240 22.10 -34.81 -16.80
CA PHE A 240 22.44 -36.19 -16.42
C PHE A 240 21.56 -37.27 -17.07
N ILE A 241 20.49 -36.89 -17.77
CA ILE A 241 19.56 -37.81 -18.45
C ILE A 241 19.96 -37.98 -19.92
N PRO A 242 20.06 -39.22 -20.46
CA PRO A 242 20.29 -39.45 -21.88
C PRO A 242 19.20 -38.88 -22.79
N ALA A 243 19.57 -38.43 -23.99
CA ALA A 243 18.63 -37.84 -24.96
C ALA A 243 17.45 -38.75 -25.35
N TYR A 244 17.62 -40.08 -25.27
CA TYR A 244 16.54 -41.04 -25.49
C TYR A 244 15.46 -40.95 -24.40
N ASP A 245 15.88 -40.96 -23.13
CA ASP A 245 14.98 -40.88 -21.97
C ASP A 245 14.32 -39.51 -21.87
N GLN A 246 15.02 -38.43 -22.24
CA GLN A 246 14.43 -37.09 -22.35
C GLN A 246 13.22 -37.07 -23.29
N ARG A 247 13.32 -37.75 -24.45
CA ARG A 247 12.21 -37.86 -25.41
C ARG A 247 11.06 -38.68 -24.82
N ALA A 248 11.36 -39.81 -24.17
CA ALA A 248 10.35 -40.64 -23.52
C ALA A 248 9.59 -39.88 -22.41
N TYR A 249 10.30 -39.14 -21.55
CA TYR A 249 9.68 -38.32 -20.50
C TYR A 249 8.83 -37.18 -21.08
N SER A 250 9.31 -36.50 -22.13
CA SER A 250 8.54 -35.46 -22.81
C SER A 250 7.25 -36.00 -23.47
N GLN A 251 7.29 -37.23 -23.99
CA GLN A 251 6.12 -37.90 -24.55
C GLN A 251 5.13 -38.31 -23.46
N ALA A 252 5.61 -38.79 -22.31
CA ALA A 252 4.76 -39.12 -21.16
C ALA A 252 4.06 -37.87 -20.58
N ILE A 253 4.76 -36.73 -20.46
CA ILE A 253 4.16 -35.45 -20.04
C ILE A 253 3.06 -35.01 -20.99
N LYS A 254 3.29 -35.13 -22.31
CA LYS A 254 2.28 -34.80 -23.32
C LYS A 254 1.06 -35.70 -23.20
N ALA A 255 1.25 -37.01 -23.04
CA ALA A 255 0.15 -37.96 -22.84
C ALA A 255 -0.67 -37.64 -21.56
N LEU A 256 -0.01 -37.27 -20.45
CA LEU A 256 -0.70 -36.84 -19.24
C LEU A 256 -1.52 -35.57 -19.45
N SER A 257 -1.00 -34.59 -20.21
CA SER A 257 -1.74 -33.37 -20.53
C SER A 257 -2.96 -33.63 -21.41
N GLU A 258 -2.85 -34.55 -22.38
CA GLU A 258 -3.97 -34.97 -23.23
C GLU A 258 -5.03 -35.72 -22.41
N ASN A 259 -4.63 -36.62 -21.51
CA ASN A 259 -5.53 -37.33 -20.61
C ASN A 259 -6.31 -36.38 -19.69
N LEU A 260 -5.67 -35.34 -19.17
CA LEU A 260 -6.32 -34.31 -18.34
C LEU A 260 -7.38 -33.55 -19.14
N GLU A 261 -7.05 -33.11 -20.36
CA GLU A 261 -8.00 -32.36 -21.20
C GLU A 261 -9.17 -33.24 -21.65
N GLU A 262 -8.93 -34.53 -21.92
CA GLU A 262 -10.01 -35.49 -22.18
C GLU A 262 -10.92 -35.66 -20.95
N ALA A 263 -10.34 -35.84 -19.75
CA ALA A 263 -11.11 -35.95 -18.51
C ALA A 263 -11.91 -34.67 -18.25
N ARG A 264 -11.31 -33.49 -18.45
CA ARG A 264 -11.98 -32.19 -18.33
C ARG A 264 -13.15 -32.05 -19.29
N SER A 265 -12.98 -32.47 -20.55
CA SER A 265 -14.04 -32.42 -21.56
C SER A 265 -15.23 -33.32 -21.21
N LYS A 266 -14.98 -34.48 -20.58
CA LYS A 266 -16.03 -35.41 -20.12
C LYS A 266 -16.83 -34.87 -18.94
N ILE A 267 -16.20 -34.02 -18.11
CA ILE A 267 -16.81 -33.50 -16.88
C ILE A 267 -17.42 -32.09 -17.07
N ALA A 268 -17.15 -31.42 -18.21
CA ALA A 268 -17.78 -30.16 -18.55
C ALA A 268 -19.32 -30.30 -18.66
N PRO A 269 -20.12 -29.42 -18.03
CA PRO A 269 -21.57 -29.48 -18.13
C PRO A 269 -21.99 -29.28 -19.59
N LYS A 270 -22.71 -30.26 -20.16
CA LYS A 270 -23.30 -30.13 -21.50
C LYS A 270 -24.19 -28.89 -21.50
N ALA A 271 -23.89 -27.93 -22.37
CA ALA A 271 -24.66 -26.70 -22.53
C ALA A 271 -26.11 -27.02 -22.94
N ARG A 272 -26.97 -27.26 -21.95
CA ARG A 272 -28.41 -27.24 -22.08
C ARG A 272 -28.86 -25.96 -21.38
N PHE A 273 -29.85 -25.30 -21.96
CA PHE A 273 -30.36 -23.97 -21.59
C PHE A 273 -29.57 -22.79 -22.18
N ARG A 274 -29.69 -22.61 -23.50
CA ARG A 274 -29.55 -21.29 -24.13
C ARG A 274 -30.96 -20.75 -24.38
N PHE A 275 -31.40 -19.82 -23.54
CA PHE A 275 -32.66 -19.10 -23.76
C PHE A 275 -32.55 -18.25 -25.03
N LYS A 276 -33.44 -18.51 -25.98
CA LYS A 276 -33.53 -17.78 -27.25
C LYS A 276 -34.34 -16.51 -26.97
N ASN A 277 -33.69 -15.35 -26.91
CA ASN A 277 -34.37 -14.09 -26.61
C ASN A 277 -34.95 -13.50 -27.90
N THR A 278 -36.28 -13.42 -27.98
CA THR A 278 -37.02 -12.76 -29.06
C THR A 278 -37.44 -11.38 -28.57
N ASN A 279 -36.97 -10.36 -29.29
CA ASN A 279 -37.41 -8.96 -29.35
C ASN A 279 -37.19 -8.00 -28.15
N LYS A 280 -36.29 -7.05 -28.46
CA LYS A 280 -36.37 -5.59 -28.24
C LYS A 280 -36.91 -5.12 -26.89
N ASN A 281 -35.97 -4.71 -26.03
CA ASN A 281 -35.95 -3.37 -25.45
C ASN A 281 -34.49 -2.89 -25.42
N GLY A 282 -34.23 -1.77 -26.11
CA GLY A 282 -32.89 -1.21 -26.27
C GLY A 282 -32.46 -0.44 -25.03
N SER A 283 -31.49 -1.01 -24.30
CA SER A 283 -30.50 -0.30 -23.45
C SER A 283 -29.63 -1.30 -22.70
N GLY A 284 -29.07 -2.27 -23.44
CA GLY A 284 -28.02 -3.16 -22.94
C GLY A 284 -26.83 -3.07 -23.87
N ILE A 285 -25.97 -2.07 -23.66
CA ILE A 285 -24.72 -1.94 -24.42
C ILE A 285 -23.80 -3.06 -23.93
N SER A 286 -23.42 -3.95 -24.84
CA SER A 286 -22.39 -4.97 -24.60
C SER A 286 -21.07 -4.28 -24.24
N ILE A 287 -20.35 -4.82 -23.25
CA ILE A 287 -19.04 -4.32 -22.80
C ILE A 287 -18.06 -4.11 -23.95
N ASN A 288 -18.17 -4.88 -25.03
CA ASN A 288 -17.29 -4.73 -26.19
C ASN A 288 -17.69 -3.55 -27.10
N ASP A 289 -18.97 -3.21 -27.22
CA ASP A 289 -19.45 -2.03 -27.98
C ASP A 289 -19.13 -0.71 -27.26
N ALA A 290 -19.14 -0.73 -25.92
CA ALA A 290 -18.75 0.44 -25.11
C ALA A 290 -17.25 0.74 -25.22
N VAL A 291 -16.43 -0.28 -25.44
CA VAL A 291 -14.97 -0.14 -25.64
C VAL A 291 -14.69 0.39 -27.05
N GLU A 292 -15.40 -0.07 -28.08
CA GLU A 292 -15.22 0.41 -29.45
C GLU A 292 -15.71 1.85 -29.66
N LEU A 293 -16.82 2.24 -29.01
CA LEU A 293 -17.29 3.63 -28.97
C LEU A 293 -16.35 4.58 -28.18
N ALA A 294 -15.64 4.08 -27.17
CA ALA A 294 -14.64 4.86 -26.42
C ALA A 294 -13.31 5.05 -27.18
N VAL A 295 -13.04 4.18 -28.17
CA VAL A 295 -11.90 4.32 -29.09
C VAL A 295 -12.24 5.32 -30.19
N GLN A 296 -13.45 5.27 -30.76
CA GLN A 296 -13.86 6.19 -31.82
C GLN A 296 -14.00 7.65 -31.35
N LYS A 297 -14.36 7.87 -30.07
CA LYS A 297 -14.49 9.22 -29.49
C LYS A 297 -13.16 9.87 -29.09
N ARG A 298 -12.05 9.14 -29.22
CA ARG A 298 -10.70 9.63 -28.85
C ARG A 298 -9.95 10.31 -30.00
N LEU A 299 -10.52 10.34 -31.22
CA LEU A 299 -9.94 11.02 -32.38
C LEU A 299 -10.52 12.42 -32.66
N ASP A 300 -11.61 12.82 -32.00
CA ASP A 300 -12.36 14.07 -32.33
C ASP A 300 -12.40 15.14 -31.22
N ALA A 301 -11.60 15.03 -30.15
CA ALA A 301 -11.67 16.00 -29.03
C ALA A 301 -10.30 16.44 -28.49
N ASP A 302 -9.43 16.88 -29.40
CA ASP A 302 -8.35 17.81 -29.08
C ASP A 302 -8.91 19.25 -29.12
N ALA A 303 -9.64 19.65 -28.07
CA ALA A 303 -9.88 21.07 -27.74
C ALA A 303 -10.57 21.21 -26.37
N LYS A 304 -9.90 21.97 -25.48
CA LYS A 304 -10.36 22.57 -24.21
C LYS A 304 -10.13 21.76 -22.91
N LEU A 305 -8.98 22.09 -22.32
CA LEU A 305 -8.69 22.32 -20.90
C LEU A 305 -9.90 22.34 -19.91
N SER A 306 -9.88 21.43 -18.93
CA SER A 306 -9.48 21.70 -17.52
C SER A 306 -10.36 21.08 -16.42
N VAL A 307 -9.66 20.59 -15.40
CA VAL A 307 -10.02 20.42 -13.97
C VAL A 307 -10.60 19.08 -13.48
N ALA A 308 -9.93 18.59 -12.42
CA ALA A 308 -10.30 17.61 -11.38
C ALA A 308 -10.16 16.12 -11.69
N SER A 309 -8.95 15.59 -11.49
CA SER A 309 -8.70 14.17 -11.20
C SER A 309 -8.61 13.98 -9.68
N SER A 310 -9.55 13.21 -9.15
CA SER A 310 -9.52 12.63 -7.80
C SER A 310 -8.61 11.41 -7.81
N THR A 311 -7.54 11.53 -7.02
CA THR A 311 -6.60 10.49 -6.65
C THR A 311 -7.27 9.44 -5.76
N GLU A 312 -7.42 8.21 -6.26
CA GLU A 312 -7.42 7.02 -5.40
C GLU A 312 -6.05 6.36 -5.52
N SER A 313 -5.37 6.22 -4.38
CA SER A 313 -4.30 5.25 -4.20
C SER A 313 -4.26 4.83 -2.74
N SER A 314 -4.77 3.62 -2.54
CA SER A 314 -4.09 2.52 -1.86
C SER A 314 -3.27 2.88 -0.63
N MET A 315 -3.86 2.55 0.51
CA MET A 315 -3.18 2.39 1.77
C MET A 315 -2.10 1.32 1.70
N ALA A 316 -0.91 1.65 2.21
CA ALA A 316 0.06 0.68 2.70
C ALA A 316 0.33 0.98 4.18
N THR A 317 0.12 -0.05 4.97
CA THR A 317 0.01 -0.09 6.44
C THR A 317 1.35 -0.44 7.10
N THR A 318 1.90 0.47 7.91
CA THR A 318 2.61 0.26 9.22
C THR A 318 3.85 -0.69 9.27
N PRO A 319 4.70 -0.71 10.33
CA PRO A 319 4.51 -0.20 11.69
C PRO A 319 5.67 0.58 12.33
N ALA A 320 5.27 1.32 13.36
CA ALA A 320 6.14 1.88 14.39
C ALA A 320 6.82 0.80 15.24
N ASN A 321 8.07 1.02 15.58
CA ASN A 321 8.63 0.57 16.86
C ASN A 321 9.72 1.56 17.31
N LEU A 322 9.40 2.31 18.35
CA LEU A 322 10.37 2.94 19.25
C LEU A 322 10.77 1.90 20.29
N MET A 323 12.08 1.70 20.48
CA MET A 323 12.68 1.57 21.81
C MET A 323 14.14 2.03 21.74
N THR A 324 14.43 3.12 22.44
CA THR A 324 15.74 3.56 22.92
C THR A 324 16.19 2.70 24.11
N PRO A 325 17.51 2.55 24.32
CA PRO A 325 18.08 2.48 25.65
C PRO A 325 19.05 3.65 25.96
N SER A 326 18.79 4.25 27.11
CA SER A 326 19.61 4.87 28.18
C SER A 326 21.08 5.31 28.01
N VAL A 327 21.37 6.45 28.70
CA VAL A 327 22.66 6.99 29.23
C VAL A 327 23.47 7.83 28.19
N ASP A 328 23.87 9.10 28.38
CA ASP A 328 24.51 9.79 29.53
C ASP A 328 24.27 11.33 29.55
N GLU A 329 24.49 11.94 30.71
CA GLU A 329 24.39 13.36 31.04
C GLU A 329 25.41 14.26 30.27
N SER A 330 24.95 15.43 29.79
CA SER A 330 25.53 16.76 30.11
C SER A 330 25.06 17.84 29.13
N ALA A 331 24.23 18.76 29.63
CA ALA A 331 24.29 20.22 29.41
C ALA A 331 22.88 20.81 29.63
N VAL A 332 22.76 21.47 30.77
CA VAL A 332 21.61 22.23 31.25
C VAL A 332 21.50 23.53 30.44
N ASP A 333 20.31 23.85 29.94
CA ASP A 333 19.92 25.25 29.76
C ASP A 333 18.43 25.45 30.09
N VAL A 334 18.14 26.57 30.75
CA VAL A 334 17.08 26.74 31.74
C VAL A 334 15.75 27.22 31.14
N VAL A 335 14.70 26.53 31.57
CA VAL A 335 13.23 26.76 31.60
C VAL A 335 12.67 28.15 31.26
N GLY A 336 11.61 28.13 30.44
CA GLY A 336 10.48 29.06 30.54
C GLY A 336 9.14 28.31 30.44
N ASP A 337 8.25 28.49 31.42
CA ASP A 337 6.97 27.77 31.57
C ASP A 337 5.90 28.12 30.51
N LEU A 338 5.12 27.10 30.13
CA LEU A 338 3.96 27.16 29.23
C LEU A 338 2.66 27.54 29.96
N PRO A 339 1.74 28.33 29.36
CA PRO A 339 0.33 28.25 29.69
C PRO A 339 -0.37 27.18 28.83
N SER A 340 -1.19 26.36 29.47
CA SER A 340 -1.96 25.27 28.87
C SER A 340 -3.24 25.78 28.20
N PHE A 341 -3.30 25.82 26.86
CA PHE A 341 -4.55 25.74 26.09
C PHE A 341 -4.30 25.13 24.70
N PRO A 342 -5.20 24.28 24.17
CA PRO A 342 -5.04 23.70 22.84
C PRO A 342 -5.34 24.75 21.76
N LYS A 343 -4.30 25.45 21.29
CA LYS A 343 -4.37 26.32 20.11
C LYS A 343 -4.29 25.48 18.84
N ASN A 344 -5.32 25.59 18.00
CA ASN A 344 -5.45 24.81 16.76
C ASN A 344 -4.68 25.48 15.61
N TYR A 345 -3.39 25.14 15.48
CA TYR A 345 -2.43 25.75 14.55
C TYR A 345 -2.80 25.62 13.06
N ASN A 346 -3.65 24.65 12.69
CA ASN A 346 -4.09 24.49 11.30
C ASN A 346 -4.98 25.64 10.81
N LYS A 347 -5.56 26.42 11.73
CA LYS A 347 -6.42 27.57 11.41
C LYS A 347 -5.65 28.88 11.24
N GLU A 348 -4.46 29.00 11.85
CA GLU A 348 -3.53 30.12 11.58
C GLU A 348 -2.76 29.90 10.26
N MET A 349 -2.67 28.66 9.78
CA MET A 349 -1.98 28.29 8.54
C MET A 349 -2.67 28.75 7.25
N SER A 350 -3.90 29.28 7.34
CA SER A 350 -4.62 29.90 6.23
C SER A 350 -4.57 31.43 6.24
N SER A 351 -3.89 32.07 7.21
CA SER A 351 -3.89 33.53 7.34
C SER A 351 -2.60 34.11 7.94
N ALA A 352 -1.47 34.10 7.22
CA ALA A 352 -0.44 35.16 7.28
C ALA A 352 0.76 34.90 6.35
N SER A 353 1.32 36.00 5.84
CA SER A 353 2.46 36.12 4.92
C SER A 353 3.75 36.48 5.70
N GLY A 354 4.87 35.80 5.42
CA GLY A 354 6.20 36.15 5.98
C GLY A 354 7.30 35.14 5.62
N PRO A 355 8.58 35.56 5.48
CA PRO A 355 9.68 34.73 5.01
C PRO A 355 10.36 34.00 6.18
N VAL A 356 10.90 32.82 5.90
CA VAL A 356 11.60 31.90 6.83
C VAL A 356 10.66 31.02 7.66
N ARG A 357 10.39 29.82 7.13
CA ARG A 357 9.75 28.69 7.82
C ARG A 357 10.84 27.80 8.42
N LYS A 358 10.83 27.56 9.73
CA LYS A 358 11.63 26.50 10.38
C LYS A 358 10.71 25.30 10.63
N PRO A 359 10.82 24.19 9.88
CA PRO A 359 10.03 23.00 10.16
C PRO A 359 10.52 22.34 11.45
N SER A 360 9.59 21.94 12.32
CA SER A 360 9.90 21.08 13.46
C SER A 360 9.94 19.63 12.97
N PHE A 361 11.12 19.00 13.02
CA PHE A 361 11.34 17.61 12.59
C PHE A 361 11.24 16.59 13.74
N SER A 362 10.72 16.98 14.91
CA SER A 362 10.79 16.14 16.12
C SER A 362 9.94 14.86 16.08
N GLN A 363 8.98 14.73 15.15
CA GLN A 363 8.10 13.56 15.03
C GLN A 363 7.97 12.98 13.60
N ALA A 364 8.70 13.50 12.61
CA ALA A 364 8.58 13.05 11.22
C ALA A 364 9.51 11.85 10.94
N ASN A 365 8.97 10.77 10.39
CA ASN A 365 9.76 9.59 9.98
C ASN A 365 10.22 9.64 8.52
N SER A 366 9.63 10.52 7.70
CA SER A 366 9.95 10.69 6.28
C SER A 366 10.02 12.16 5.89
N ILE A 367 10.84 12.46 4.88
CA ILE A 367 10.99 13.80 4.31
C ILE A 367 10.15 13.88 3.04
N ASN A 368 9.05 14.64 3.10
CA ASN A 368 8.15 14.85 1.97
C ASN A 368 8.11 16.34 1.61
N ILE A 369 8.69 16.73 0.49
CA ILE A 369 8.76 18.12 0.02
C ILE A 369 7.99 18.21 -1.29
N THR A 370 6.89 18.98 -1.32
CA THR A 370 5.99 18.98 -2.47
C THR A 370 5.45 20.35 -2.85
N GLY A 371 5.43 20.67 -4.15
CA GLY A 371 4.64 21.79 -4.68
C GLY A 371 5.23 23.17 -4.39
N HIS A 372 6.55 23.30 -4.43
CA HIS A 372 7.24 24.57 -4.19
C HIS A 372 7.82 25.13 -5.48
N THR A 373 7.81 26.46 -5.57
CA THR A 373 8.39 27.22 -6.68
C THR A 373 9.26 28.35 -6.16
N GLY A 374 10.48 28.52 -6.69
CA GLY A 374 11.34 29.66 -6.35
C GLY A 374 11.87 29.67 -4.92
N LEU A 375 12.10 28.50 -4.31
CA LEU A 375 12.55 28.40 -2.91
C LEU A 375 13.92 27.74 -2.77
N HIS A 376 14.70 28.26 -1.83
CA HIS A 376 15.94 27.64 -1.36
C HIS A 376 15.66 26.96 -0.02
N ILE A 377 15.71 25.62 -0.01
CA ILE A 377 15.36 24.76 1.11
C ILE A 377 16.61 24.01 1.53
N ILE A 378 17.08 24.22 2.77
CA ILE A 378 18.18 23.47 3.36
C ILE A 378 17.62 22.71 4.57
N LEU A 379 17.81 21.39 4.59
CA LEU A 379 17.39 20.58 5.70
C LEU A 379 18.40 20.65 6.85
N PRO A 380 17.95 20.94 8.09
CA PRO A 380 18.84 20.95 9.25
C PRO A 380 19.26 19.53 9.62
N SER A 381 20.38 19.39 10.35
CA SER A 381 20.88 18.10 10.85
C SER A 381 19.85 17.34 11.70
N SER A 382 18.91 18.03 12.35
CA SER A 382 17.78 17.42 13.08
C SER A 382 16.86 16.58 12.20
N ALA A 383 16.85 16.80 10.87
CA ALA A 383 16.06 16.02 9.92
C ALA A 383 16.66 14.62 9.65
N SER A 384 17.83 14.29 10.21
CA SER A 384 18.42 12.93 10.16
C SER A 384 17.52 11.86 10.76
N ARG A 385 16.56 12.23 11.62
CA ARG A 385 15.55 11.32 12.18
C ARG A 385 14.46 10.93 11.18
N ALA A 386 14.31 11.70 10.11
CA ALA A 386 13.27 11.55 9.09
C ALA A 386 13.78 10.89 7.79
N THR A 387 14.97 10.28 7.80
CA THR A 387 15.58 9.68 6.60
C THR A 387 15.11 8.24 6.34
N SER A 388 14.03 7.77 6.98
CA SER A 388 13.49 6.44 6.64
C SER A 388 12.96 6.38 5.20
N SER A 389 12.54 7.52 4.64
CA SER A 389 12.20 7.67 3.22
C SER A 389 12.19 9.15 2.83
N GLY A 390 12.65 9.46 1.61
CA GLY A 390 12.57 10.79 1.03
C GLY A 390 11.69 10.82 -0.21
N ALA A 391 10.75 11.76 -0.30
CA ALA A 391 9.98 12.03 -1.51
C ALA A 391 9.95 13.54 -1.80
N VAL A 392 10.48 13.91 -2.96
CA VAL A 392 10.50 15.29 -3.45
C VAL A 392 9.68 15.34 -4.72
N THR A 393 8.57 16.09 -4.71
CA THR A 393 7.66 16.13 -5.86
C THR A 393 7.24 17.53 -6.26
N LYS A 394 7.00 17.77 -7.56
CA LYS A 394 6.44 19.05 -8.05
C LYS A 394 7.26 20.27 -7.59
N LEU A 395 8.56 20.25 -7.86
CA LEU A 395 9.44 21.40 -7.61
C LEU A 395 9.72 22.14 -8.92
N ASP A 396 9.74 23.47 -8.85
CA ASP A 396 10.06 24.31 -9.98
C ASP A 396 10.98 25.47 -9.54
N ARG A 397 12.11 25.69 -10.22
CA ARG A 397 13.06 26.75 -9.84
C ARG A 397 13.45 26.73 -8.35
N CYS A 398 13.75 25.57 -7.82
CA CYS A 398 14.09 25.40 -6.40
C CYS A 398 15.52 24.91 -6.21
N ILE A 399 16.11 25.25 -5.07
CA ILE A 399 17.35 24.66 -4.59
C ILE A 399 17.00 23.86 -3.34
N LEU A 400 17.29 22.57 -3.33
CA LEU A 400 17.01 21.69 -2.20
C LEU A 400 18.29 20.99 -1.76
N ASP A 401 18.73 21.27 -0.53
CA ASP A 401 19.85 20.61 0.10
C ASP A 401 19.38 19.68 1.24
N MET A 402 19.53 18.38 1.02
CA MET A 402 19.27 17.30 1.96
C MET A 402 20.54 16.53 2.33
N SER A 403 21.72 17.05 1.96
CA SER A 403 23.01 16.37 2.21
C SER A 403 23.33 16.30 3.71
N VAL A 404 23.16 17.41 4.44
CA VAL A 404 23.52 17.55 5.86
C VAL A 404 22.90 16.47 6.78
N PRO A 405 21.59 16.14 6.68
CA PRO A 405 20.99 15.04 7.44
C PRO A 405 21.62 13.66 7.21
N THR A 406 22.23 13.42 6.05
CA THR A 406 22.67 12.08 5.61
C THR A 406 24.12 11.75 5.97
N ILE A 407 24.91 12.74 6.42
CA ILE A 407 26.36 12.58 6.68
C ILE A 407 26.64 11.74 7.93
N ASN A 408 25.83 11.84 8.99
CA ASN A 408 26.09 11.21 10.30
C ASN A 408 25.39 9.85 10.46
N GLY A 409 25.58 8.93 9.51
CA GLY A 409 25.12 7.54 9.65
C GLY A 409 23.60 7.35 9.57
N ALA A 410 22.87 8.32 9.00
CA ALA A 410 21.41 8.27 8.81
C ALA A 410 21.03 8.44 7.33
N PRO A 411 21.49 7.56 6.42
CA PRO A 411 21.15 7.66 5.00
C PRO A 411 19.66 7.42 4.73
N PHE A 412 19.20 7.90 3.59
CA PHE A 412 17.86 7.56 3.13
C PHE A 412 17.74 6.08 2.81
N ALA A 413 16.74 5.38 3.36
CA ALA A 413 16.48 3.99 2.93
C ALA A 413 15.97 3.90 1.48
N GLY A 414 15.41 4.99 0.95
CA GLY A 414 15.00 5.13 -0.44
C GLY A 414 14.57 6.57 -0.74
N LEU A 415 14.78 6.99 -1.98
CA LEU A 415 14.50 8.35 -2.44
C LEU A 415 13.67 8.36 -3.72
N ALA A 416 12.62 9.17 -3.74
CA ALA A 416 11.80 9.41 -4.92
C ALA A 416 11.83 10.90 -5.31
N LEU A 417 12.33 11.20 -6.51
CA LEU A 417 12.32 12.54 -7.11
C LEU A 417 11.32 12.53 -8.27
N LYS A 418 10.25 13.33 -8.21
CA LYS A 418 9.19 13.30 -9.23
C LYS A 418 8.75 14.68 -9.68
N ASN A 419 8.64 14.90 -10.99
CA ASN A 419 8.12 16.14 -11.58
C ASN A 419 8.90 17.37 -11.07
N ILE A 420 10.19 17.44 -11.37
CA ILE A 420 11.08 18.53 -10.94
C ILE A 420 11.57 19.29 -12.17
N LYS A 421 11.50 20.63 -12.14
CA LYS A 421 11.92 21.48 -13.26
C LYS A 421 12.85 22.58 -12.80
N GLN A 422 13.85 22.91 -13.62
CA GLN A 422 14.75 24.06 -13.40
C GLN A 422 15.31 24.13 -11.97
N SER A 423 15.65 22.99 -11.36
CA SER A 423 15.97 22.92 -9.94
C SER A 423 17.32 22.25 -9.69
N LEU A 424 17.94 22.60 -8.56
CA LEU A 424 19.16 21.97 -8.06
C LEU A 424 18.82 21.14 -6.82
N ILE A 425 19.07 19.83 -6.87
CA ILE A 425 18.76 18.89 -5.77
C ILE A 425 20.04 18.21 -5.28
N LEU A 426 20.43 18.49 -4.04
CA LEU A 426 21.49 17.78 -3.33
C LEU A 426 20.83 16.75 -2.41
N ALA A 427 20.74 15.51 -2.87
CA ALA A 427 20.01 14.45 -2.17
C ALA A 427 20.81 13.82 -1.02
N GLY A 428 22.14 13.88 -1.06
CA GLY A 428 23.00 13.22 -0.09
C GLY A 428 23.08 11.70 -0.29
N HIS A 429 23.24 10.96 0.82
CA HIS A 429 23.41 9.51 0.81
C HIS A 429 22.09 8.73 0.93
N VAL A 430 21.94 7.70 0.08
CA VAL A 430 20.79 6.79 0.01
C VAL A 430 21.29 5.35 0.06
N ASP A 431 20.91 4.57 1.09
CA ASP A 431 21.28 3.16 1.27
C ASP A 431 20.33 2.19 0.54
N GLY A 432 19.64 2.68 -0.49
CA GLY A 432 18.64 1.94 -1.25
C GLY A 432 18.53 2.43 -2.68
N PRO A 433 17.35 2.30 -3.31
CA PRO A 433 17.11 2.81 -4.65
C PRO A 433 16.75 4.30 -4.64
N ALA A 434 17.28 5.03 -5.61
CA ALA A 434 16.82 6.37 -5.97
C ALA A 434 16.02 6.29 -7.28
N HIS A 435 14.75 6.65 -7.20
CA HIS A 435 13.84 6.70 -8.33
C HIS A 435 13.66 8.15 -8.77
N ILE A 436 14.01 8.44 -10.01
CA ILE A 436 13.98 9.79 -10.57
C ILE A 436 13.02 9.76 -11.76
N THR A 437 11.96 10.56 -11.72
CA THR A 437 10.91 10.51 -12.76
C THR A 437 10.43 11.91 -13.15
N GLY A 438 10.40 12.20 -14.45
CA GLY A 438 9.85 13.47 -14.93
C GLY A 438 10.67 14.69 -14.50
N VAL A 439 12.00 14.59 -14.54
CA VAL A 439 12.90 15.70 -14.18
C VAL A 439 13.40 16.38 -15.46
N GLU A 440 13.29 17.71 -15.52
CA GLU A 440 13.65 18.50 -16.69
C GLU A 440 14.56 19.69 -16.34
N ASN A 441 15.59 19.95 -17.16
CA ASN A 441 16.49 21.11 -17.05
C ASN A 441 17.03 21.32 -15.62
N SER A 442 17.50 20.26 -14.98
CA SER A 442 17.82 20.26 -13.54
C SER A 442 19.14 19.56 -13.26
N ILE A 443 19.72 19.85 -12.10
CA ILE A 443 20.96 19.22 -11.64
C ILE A 443 20.65 18.40 -10.38
N ILE A 444 21.12 17.15 -10.35
CA ILE A 444 20.89 16.22 -9.24
C ILE A 444 22.24 15.70 -8.73
N VAL A 445 22.46 15.78 -7.43
CA VAL A 445 23.63 15.19 -6.75
C VAL A 445 23.14 14.09 -5.81
N VAL A 446 23.56 12.84 -6.04
CA VAL A 446 23.09 11.70 -5.24
C VAL A 446 24.14 10.59 -5.12
N ALA A 447 24.29 10.04 -3.93
CA ALA A 447 25.08 8.84 -3.67
C ALA A 447 24.16 7.69 -3.25
N SER A 448 23.96 6.70 -4.12
CA SER A 448 22.94 5.65 -3.96
C SER A 448 23.47 4.25 -4.24
N ARG A 449 22.76 3.21 -3.80
CA ARG A 449 23.08 1.82 -4.20
C ARG A 449 22.56 1.47 -5.59
N GLN A 450 21.39 2.00 -5.94
CA GLN A 450 20.76 1.82 -7.25
C GLN A 450 20.12 3.14 -7.70
N VAL A 451 20.20 3.45 -8.99
CA VAL A 451 19.54 4.62 -9.59
C VAL A 451 18.74 4.19 -10.80
N ARG A 452 17.47 4.63 -10.84
CA ARG A 452 16.58 4.43 -11.99
C ARG A 452 15.97 5.76 -12.39
N MET A 453 16.20 6.17 -13.63
CA MET A 453 15.66 7.40 -14.21
C MET A 453 14.62 7.07 -15.28
N HIS A 454 13.51 7.81 -15.26
CA HIS A 454 12.41 7.65 -16.20
C HIS A 454 11.89 9.02 -16.67
N GLU A 455 11.58 9.19 -17.95
CA GLU A 455 10.99 10.43 -18.49
C GLU A 455 11.80 11.71 -18.14
N CYS A 456 13.13 11.65 -18.11
CA CYS A 456 13.99 12.79 -17.76
C CYS A 456 14.59 13.48 -18.99
N LYS A 457 14.75 14.81 -18.97
CA LYS A 457 15.24 15.59 -20.12
C LYS A 457 16.20 16.69 -19.72
N ASN A 458 17.35 16.79 -20.38
CA ASN A 458 18.37 17.81 -20.08
C ASN A 458 18.72 17.84 -18.59
N VAL A 459 19.23 16.73 -18.07
CA VAL A 459 19.55 16.58 -16.64
C VAL A 459 21.02 16.25 -16.49
N ASP A 460 21.70 17.02 -15.65
CA ASP A 460 23.06 16.70 -15.22
C ASP A 460 22.99 16.00 -13.87
N ILE A 461 23.57 14.80 -13.79
CA ILE A 461 23.54 13.98 -12.60
C ILE A 461 24.95 13.69 -12.11
N TYR A 462 25.25 14.17 -10.91
CA TYR A 462 26.47 13.89 -10.17
C TYR A 462 26.19 12.67 -9.28
N LEU A 463 26.74 11.53 -9.68
CA LEU A 463 26.35 10.23 -9.19
C LEU A 463 27.52 9.47 -8.57
N HIS A 464 27.25 8.87 -7.41
CA HIS A 464 28.00 7.73 -6.91
C HIS A 464 27.04 6.54 -6.82
N CYS A 465 27.29 5.48 -7.58
CA CYS A 465 26.41 4.32 -7.65
C CYS A 465 27.17 3.00 -7.47
N ALA A 466 26.66 2.13 -6.59
CA ALA A 466 27.22 0.80 -6.36
C ALA A 466 26.91 -0.20 -7.50
N SER A 467 25.88 0.08 -8.29
CA SER A 467 25.46 -0.70 -9.45
C SER A 467 25.37 0.17 -10.70
N ARG A 468 25.17 -0.48 -11.84
CA ARG A 468 24.85 0.21 -13.10
C ARG A 468 23.57 1.04 -12.97
N PRO A 469 23.62 2.35 -13.27
CA PRO A 469 22.43 3.19 -13.37
C PRO A 469 21.58 2.77 -14.57
N ILE A 470 20.26 2.89 -14.44
CA ILE A 470 19.32 2.53 -15.49
C ILE A 470 18.55 3.77 -15.92
N ILE A 471 18.44 4.00 -17.22
CA ILE A 471 17.60 5.06 -17.81
C ILE A 471 16.54 4.47 -18.75
N GLU A 472 15.39 5.11 -18.80
CA GLU A 472 14.29 4.77 -19.70
C GLU A 472 13.52 6.05 -20.10
N ASP A 473 13.13 6.19 -21.38
CA ASP A 473 12.42 7.38 -21.88
C ASP A 473 13.13 8.72 -21.55
N CYS A 474 14.45 8.70 -21.47
CA CYS A 474 15.26 9.87 -21.15
C CYS A 474 15.93 10.46 -22.39
N SER A 475 16.22 11.75 -22.39
CA SER A 475 16.98 12.41 -23.48
C SER A 475 17.96 13.45 -22.93
N ASN A 476 19.19 13.45 -23.45
CA ASN A 476 20.25 14.39 -23.07
C ASN A 476 20.53 14.36 -21.55
N ILE A 477 20.84 13.19 -21.03
CA ILE A 477 21.28 13.00 -19.64
C ILE A 477 22.81 13.00 -19.59
N ARG A 478 23.41 13.80 -18.71
CA ARG A 478 24.87 13.90 -18.59
C ARG A 478 25.31 13.43 -17.21
N PHE A 479 26.13 12.39 -17.17
CA PHE A 479 26.61 11.79 -15.92
C PHE A 479 27.99 12.35 -15.54
N ALA A 480 28.18 12.62 -14.26
CA ALA A 480 29.45 13.03 -13.66
C ALA A 480 29.65 12.27 -12.33
N PRO A 481 30.90 12.08 -11.86
CA PRO A 481 31.14 11.52 -10.53
C PRO A 481 30.65 12.50 -9.46
N ALA A 482 30.04 11.98 -8.39
CA ALA A 482 29.66 12.82 -7.23
C ALA A 482 30.91 13.40 -6.53
N PRO A 483 30.84 14.65 -6.02
CA PRO A 483 31.94 15.30 -5.32
C PRO A 483 32.29 14.59 -4.01
N GLU A 484 33.58 14.58 -3.65
CA GLU A 484 34.10 13.86 -2.46
C GLU A 484 33.48 14.34 -1.14
N SER A 485 33.02 15.60 -1.08
CA SER A 485 32.32 16.16 0.09
C SER A 485 30.97 15.50 0.39
N HIS A 486 30.39 14.79 -0.59
CA HIS A 486 29.07 14.16 -0.49
C HIS A 486 29.16 12.62 -0.53
N THR A 487 30.37 12.05 -0.52
CA THR A 487 30.63 10.62 -0.42
C THR A 487 31.12 10.27 0.99
N ILE A 488 30.70 9.12 1.53
CA ILE A 488 31.13 8.68 2.86
C ILE A 488 32.54 8.09 2.76
N PRO A 489 33.53 8.60 3.51
CA PRO A 489 34.87 8.04 3.50
C PRO A 489 34.86 6.62 4.08
N GLY A 490 35.34 5.64 3.31
CA GLY A 490 35.60 4.27 3.79
C GLY A 490 34.75 3.15 3.18
N ASN A 491 33.80 3.43 2.28
CA ASN A 491 33.05 2.38 1.60
C ASN A 491 33.79 1.93 0.32
N SER A 492 34.37 0.73 0.34
CA SER A 492 35.18 0.14 -0.74
C SER A 492 34.36 -0.34 -1.94
N VAL A 493 33.26 0.33 -2.25
CA VAL A 493 32.32 -0.09 -3.29
C VAL A 493 32.72 0.57 -4.60
N GLN A 494 32.88 -0.24 -5.65
CA GLN A 494 33.23 0.24 -6.98
C GLN A 494 32.14 1.18 -7.52
N ASN A 495 32.53 2.42 -7.83
CA ASN A 495 31.61 3.42 -8.37
C ASN A 495 31.38 3.15 -9.88
N GLN A 496 30.13 2.86 -10.26
CA GLN A 496 29.72 2.50 -11.63
C GLN A 496 28.89 3.61 -12.30
N TRP A 497 29.15 4.88 -11.95
CA TRP A 497 28.41 6.04 -12.46
C TRP A 497 28.45 6.22 -13.99
N ASP A 498 29.47 5.67 -14.64
CA ASP A 498 29.75 5.75 -16.09
C ASP A 498 29.25 4.53 -16.89
N GLN A 499 28.70 3.51 -16.21
CA GLN A 499 28.18 2.28 -16.84
C GLN A 499 26.64 2.30 -16.87
N VAL A 500 26.06 3.18 -17.69
CA VAL A 500 24.61 3.38 -17.73
C VAL A 500 23.93 2.48 -18.75
N ASP A 501 22.91 1.75 -18.30
CA ASP A 501 22.08 0.90 -19.14
C ASP A 501 20.83 1.67 -19.61
N ASP A 502 20.64 1.83 -20.92
CA ASP A 502 19.45 2.44 -21.53
C ASP A 502 18.49 1.35 -22.02
N PHE A 503 17.36 1.17 -21.34
CA PHE A 503 16.44 0.08 -21.63
C PHE A 503 15.71 0.19 -22.97
N LYS A 504 15.56 1.40 -23.53
CA LYS A 504 14.89 1.58 -24.82
C LYS A 504 15.85 1.59 -26.01
N TRP A 505 17.15 1.52 -25.74
CA TRP A 505 18.17 1.44 -26.78
C TRP A 505 18.62 0.00 -27.02
N LEU A 506 17.99 -0.67 -27.98
CA LEU A 506 18.24 -2.09 -28.31
C LEU A 506 19.47 -2.33 -29.21
N LYS A 507 20.24 -1.28 -29.53
CA LYS A 507 21.43 -1.39 -30.38
C LYS A 507 22.68 -1.61 -29.52
N ALA A 508 23.69 -2.27 -30.09
CA ALA A 508 24.98 -2.50 -29.42
C ALA A 508 25.86 -1.23 -29.34
N GLU A 509 25.52 -0.20 -30.12
CA GLU A 509 26.21 1.11 -30.11
C GLU A 509 25.85 1.90 -28.86
N HIS A 510 26.70 2.86 -28.48
CA HIS A 510 26.43 3.78 -27.36
C HIS A 510 25.11 4.52 -27.55
N SER A 511 24.29 4.60 -26.50
CA SER A 511 23.00 5.30 -26.58
C SER A 511 23.21 6.81 -26.72
N PRO A 512 22.54 7.49 -27.67
CA PRO A 512 22.59 8.93 -27.79
C PRO A 512 21.87 9.67 -26.65
N ASN A 513 21.09 8.95 -25.83
CA ASN A 513 20.28 9.54 -24.77
C ASN A 513 21.08 9.95 -23.54
N TRP A 514 22.31 9.43 -23.39
CA TRP A 514 23.19 9.79 -22.30
C TRP A 514 24.65 9.99 -22.75
N SER A 515 25.38 10.80 -21.99
CA SER A 515 26.80 11.04 -22.20
C SER A 515 27.51 11.31 -20.87
N VAL A 516 28.83 11.28 -20.88
CA VAL A 516 29.64 11.71 -19.73
C VAL A 516 29.83 13.23 -19.82
N LEU A 517 29.60 13.92 -18.71
CA LEU A 517 29.85 15.36 -18.60
C LEU A 517 31.37 15.63 -18.63
N PRO A 518 31.87 16.43 -19.60
CA PRO A 518 33.28 16.78 -19.70
C PRO A 518 33.78 17.50 -18.44
N GLU A 519 35.05 17.30 -18.08
CA GLU A 519 35.60 17.84 -16.82
C GLU A 519 35.57 19.37 -16.75
N GLU A 520 35.70 20.03 -17.91
CA GLU A 520 35.66 21.49 -18.06
C GLU A 520 34.28 22.10 -17.77
N GLU A 521 33.21 21.33 -17.99
CA GLU A 521 31.82 21.74 -17.75
C GLU A 521 31.31 21.34 -16.36
N ARG A 522 32.11 20.58 -15.59
CA ARG A 522 31.73 20.18 -14.23
C ARG A 522 31.76 21.38 -13.29
N LEU A 523 30.81 21.39 -12.35
CA LEU A 523 30.75 22.39 -11.29
C LEU A 523 31.92 22.20 -10.32
N SER A 524 32.68 23.27 -10.08
CA SER A 524 33.79 23.27 -9.11
C SER A 524 33.34 22.94 -7.68
N ASP A 525 34.22 22.33 -6.88
CA ASP A 525 33.92 21.97 -5.49
C ASP A 525 33.54 23.15 -4.58
N SER A 526 34.01 24.35 -4.93
CA SER A 526 33.62 25.58 -4.24
C SER A 526 32.13 25.88 -4.33
N ILE A 527 31.44 25.43 -5.39
CA ILE A 527 30.01 25.66 -5.56
C ILE A 527 29.22 24.90 -4.48
N TRP A 528 29.55 23.63 -4.27
CA TRP A 528 28.89 22.75 -3.31
C TRP A 528 29.08 23.21 -1.86
N THR A 529 30.27 23.73 -1.54
CA THR A 529 30.66 24.06 -0.16
C THR A 529 30.37 25.51 0.25
N SER A 530 30.42 26.46 -0.68
CA SER A 530 30.33 27.89 -0.37
C SER A 530 29.16 28.62 -1.03
N VAL A 531 28.71 28.17 -2.20
CA VAL A 531 27.65 28.85 -2.96
C VAL A 531 26.26 28.30 -2.60
N VAL A 532 26.13 26.96 -2.54
CA VAL A 532 24.85 26.30 -2.24
C VAL A 532 24.36 26.57 -0.80
N PRO A 533 25.17 26.50 0.27
CA PRO A 533 24.69 26.81 1.63
C PRO A 533 24.23 28.26 1.82
N GLY A 534 24.52 29.14 0.86
CA GLY A 534 24.16 30.55 0.87
C GLY A 534 25.19 31.41 1.61
N GLY A 535 25.51 32.56 1.01
CA GLY A 535 26.33 33.61 1.62
C GLY A 535 25.55 34.92 1.77
N PRO A 536 26.05 35.89 2.55
CA PRO A 536 25.39 37.19 2.71
C PRO A 536 25.16 37.85 1.33
N GLY A 537 23.90 38.12 0.98
CA GLY A 537 23.52 38.84 -0.24
C GLY A 537 23.44 38.01 -1.52
N VAL A 538 23.52 36.68 -1.47
CA VAL A 538 23.34 35.82 -2.65
C VAL A 538 21.91 35.28 -2.68
N GLY A 539 21.12 35.65 -3.70
CA GLY A 539 19.76 35.18 -3.88
C GLY A 539 19.67 33.82 -4.58
N LEU A 540 18.47 33.22 -4.60
CA LEU A 540 18.21 31.94 -5.28
C LEU A 540 18.55 32.01 -6.78
N ASP A 541 18.17 33.10 -7.45
CA ASP A 541 18.43 33.29 -8.88
C ASP A 541 19.91 33.44 -9.19
N ASP A 542 20.69 34.02 -8.27
CA ASP A 542 22.14 34.14 -8.43
C ASP A 542 22.83 32.77 -8.34
N ILE A 543 22.32 31.89 -7.47
CA ILE A 543 22.84 30.53 -7.32
C ILE A 543 22.47 29.69 -8.54
N LEU A 544 21.20 29.70 -8.97
CA LEU A 544 20.74 28.98 -10.17
C LEU A 544 21.54 29.40 -11.41
N LYS A 545 21.71 30.71 -11.61
CA LYS A 545 22.50 31.25 -12.72
C LYS A 545 23.97 30.83 -12.66
N LYS A 546 24.57 30.74 -11.47
CA LYS A 546 25.95 30.27 -11.29
C LYS A 546 26.13 28.77 -11.58
N VAL A 547 25.09 27.96 -11.35
CA VAL A 547 25.11 26.53 -11.66
C VAL A 547 24.63 26.21 -13.08
N GLY A 548 24.21 27.22 -13.85
CA GLY A 548 23.83 27.06 -15.26
C GLY A 548 22.37 26.64 -15.49
N ILE A 549 21.49 26.90 -14.52
CA ILE A 549 20.02 26.72 -14.60
C ILE A 549 19.36 28.09 -14.66
#